data_AF-A0A8W8N5A3-F1
#
_entry.id   AF-A0A8W8N5A3-F1
#
_cell.length_a   1.000
_cell.length_b   1.000
_cell.length_c   1.000
_cell.angle_alpha   90.00
_cell.angle_beta   90.00
_cell.angle_gamma   90.00
#
_symmetry.space_group_name_H-M   'P 1'
#
loop_
_entity.id
_entity.type
_entity.pdbx_description
1 polymer ?
#
loop_
_entity_poly.entity_id
_entity_poly.type
_entity_poly.pdbx_seq_one_letter_code
_entity_poly.pdbx_strand_id
1 'polypeptide(L)'
;MNMYLRPSEIRFSRDSIGCIFRSCYFSPIGETLDDILTGTIDVNSIPCISVCKRNGYWFTTDNKRLWVFQQAEKRGKCSKIYVRSTSCIYGRKFTTKNDGLNVRVRGDPGGSIWRRMSFTNSNSEETAVKTLASIYTRPPSIANGIVHQHRNNDHAGIRYKNHENDVEITNRCLMSDLVLDKPDLEQDVEEMSIDSGSQFSIQNDSDSENENLFGTQFKYSGSGVSQQ
;
A
#
# COMPACT_ATOMS: atom_id res chain seq x y z
N MET A 1 -13.73 12.57 -10.76
CA MET A 1 -13.28 12.22 -12.13
C MET A 1 -12.52 10.91 -12.06
N ASN A 2 -12.71 10.01 -13.02
CA ASN A 2 -12.03 8.70 -13.01
C ASN A 2 -10.99 8.66 -14.13
N MET A 3 -9.89 7.95 -13.92
CA MET A 3 -8.78 7.87 -14.88
C MET A 3 -7.99 6.56 -14.71
N TYR A 4 -7.04 6.31 -15.62
CA TYR A 4 -6.08 5.21 -15.50
C TYR A 4 -4.69 5.75 -15.22
N LEU A 5 -4.06 5.24 -14.16
CA LEU A 5 -2.68 5.57 -13.79
C LEU A 5 -1.85 4.29 -13.65
N ARG A 6 -0.55 4.39 -13.87
CA ARG A 6 0.36 3.30 -13.50
C ARG A 6 0.48 3.25 -11.97
N PRO A 7 0.46 2.07 -11.33
CA PRO A 7 0.65 1.99 -9.87
C PRO A 7 1.94 2.69 -9.39
N SER A 8 3.01 2.64 -10.17
CA SER A 8 4.29 3.31 -9.93
C SER A 8 4.24 4.86 -10.01
N GLU A 9 3.22 5.44 -10.63
CA GLU A 9 3.01 6.91 -10.70
C GLU A 9 2.29 7.45 -9.46
N ILE A 10 1.73 6.57 -8.63
CA ILE A 10 0.92 6.94 -7.47
C ILE A 10 1.79 6.78 -6.21
N ARG A 11 1.74 7.79 -5.35
CA ARG A 11 2.51 7.89 -4.10
C ARG A 11 1.66 7.53 -2.89
N PHE A 12 2.33 7.01 -1.87
CA PHE A 12 1.73 6.75 -0.56
C PHE A 12 1.54 8.06 0.20
N SER A 13 0.37 8.27 0.80
CA SER A 13 0.18 9.37 1.75
C SER A 13 0.80 9.07 3.11
N ARG A 14 0.95 7.78 3.46
CA ARG A 14 1.48 7.33 4.76
C ARG A 14 2.89 6.77 4.62
N ASP A 15 3.66 6.92 5.68
CA ASP A 15 4.99 6.30 5.85
C ASP A 15 4.92 4.81 6.20
N SER A 16 3.81 4.39 6.82
CA SER A 16 3.58 2.99 7.19
C SER A 16 2.14 2.53 6.98
N ILE A 17 1.99 1.24 6.72
CA ILE A 17 0.70 0.54 6.57
C ILE A 17 0.68 -0.73 7.42
N GLY A 18 -0.50 -1.18 7.82
CA GLY A 18 -0.67 -2.51 8.40
C GLY A 18 -0.65 -3.60 7.32
N CYS A 19 -0.21 -4.80 7.69
CA CYS A 19 -0.12 -5.96 6.80
C CYS A 19 -1.48 -6.63 6.46
N ILE A 20 -2.57 -6.23 7.08
CA ILE A 20 -3.90 -6.85 6.93
C ILE A 20 -4.92 -5.81 6.46
N PHE A 21 -5.84 -6.16 5.56
CA PHE A 21 -7.00 -5.33 5.22
C PHE A 21 -7.96 -5.21 6.41
N ARG A 22 -8.54 -4.03 6.64
CA ARG A 22 -9.54 -3.82 7.70
C ARG A 22 -10.96 -4.31 7.31
N SER A 23 -11.08 -5.03 6.20
CA SER A 23 -12.34 -5.64 5.74
C SER A 23 -12.76 -6.80 6.66
N CYS A 24 -14.02 -7.24 6.55
CA CYS A 24 -14.65 -8.25 7.39
C CYS A 24 -13.92 -9.60 7.46
N TYR A 25 -13.02 -9.89 6.53
CA TYR A 25 -12.24 -11.13 6.49
C TYR A 25 -10.77 -10.99 6.94
N PHE A 26 -10.33 -9.81 7.37
CA PHE A 26 -8.96 -9.57 7.87
C PHE A 26 -7.85 -10.19 7.00
N SER A 27 -7.99 -10.10 5.68
CA SER A 27 -7.08 -10.77 4.75
C SER A 27 -5.70 -10.10 4.73
N PRO A 28 -4.60 -10.86 4.83
CA PRO A 28 -3.25 -10.33 4.66
C PRO A 28 -3.02 -9.79 3.25
N ILE A 29 -2.38 -8.63 3.13
CA ILE A 29 -2.17 -7.96 1.84
C ILE A 29 -1.30 -8.78 0.88
N GLY A 30 -0.42 -9.63 1.42
CA GLY A 30 0.44 -10.53 0.66
C GLY A 30 -0.27 -11.78 0.17
N GLU A 31 -1.31 -12.27 0.85
CA GLU A 31 -2.16 -13.35 0.33
C GLU A 31 -2.99 -12.87 -0.86
N THR A 32 -3.56 -11.66 -0.77
CA THR A 32 -4.24 -11.04 -1.92
C THR A 32 -3.29 -10.87 -3.11
N LEU A 33 -2.02 -10.53 -2.86
CA LEU A 33 -1.02 -10.46 -3.92
C LEU A 33 -0.73 -11.85 -4.51
N ASP A 34 -0.64 -12.90 -3.70
CA ASP A 34 -0.52 -14.28 -4.19
C ASP A 34 -1.70 -14.66 -5.09
N ASP A 35 -2.92 -14.36 -4.66
CA ASP A 35 -4.14 -14.64 -5.41
C ASP A 35 -4.14 -13.95 -6.79
N ILE A 36 -3.62 -12.72 -6.89
CA ILE A 36 -3.43 -12.05 -8.18
C ILE A 36 -2.37 -12.77 -9.02
N LEU A 37 -1.27 -13.17 -8.39
CA LEU A 37 -0.14 -13.78 -9.09
C LEU A 37 -0.49 -15.16 -9.64
N THR A 38 -1.30 -15.94 -8.92
CA THR A 38 -1.85 -17.23 -9.35
C THR A 38 -3.02 -17.09 -10.31
N GLY A 39 -3.62 -15.90 -10.42
CA GLY A 39 -4.82 -15.66 -11.22
C GLY A 39 -6.11 -16.15 -10.55
N THR A 40 -6.07 -16.43 -9.24
CA THR A 40 -7.25 -16.71 -8.42
C THR A 40 -8.20 -15.51 -8.40
N ILE A 41 -7.63 -14.29 -8.34
CA ILE A 41 -8.40 -13.04 -8.47
C ILE A 41 -7.84 -12.18 -9.60
N ASP A 42 -8.72 -11.50 -10.33
CA ASP A 42 -8.31 -10.49 -11.30
C ASP A 42 -7.90 -9.19 -10.60
N VAL A 43 -6.90 -8.50 -11.12
CA VAL A 43 -6.47 -7.18 -10.62
C VAL A 43 -7.63 -6.19 -10.60
N ASN A 44 -8.51 -6.25 -11.61
CA ASN A 44 -9.65 -5.34 -11.72
C ASN A 44 -10.78 -5.66 -10.73
N SER A 45 -10.75 -6.82 -10.08
CA SER A 45 -11.72 -7.16 -9.04
C SER A 45 -11.43 -6.44 -7.72
N ILE A 46 -10.19 -5.94 -7.53
CA ILE A 46 -9.80 -5.17 -6.35
C ILE A 46 -10.47 -3.79 -6.40
N PRO A 47 -11.01 -3.29 -5.27
CA PRO A 47 -11.67 -2.00 -5.25
C PRO A 47 -10.81 -0.86 -5.78
N CYS A 48 -11.45 -0.02 -6.60
CA CYS A 48 -10.87 1.20 -7.13
C CYS A 48 -10.31 2.08 -6.00
N ILE A 49 -9.08 2.56 -6.18
CA ILE A 49 -8.41 3.41 -5.20
C ILE A 49 -8.73 4.89 -5.45
N SER A 50 -8.76 5.66 -4.37
CA SER A 50 -8.95 7.11 -4.43
C SER A 50 -7.60 7.83 -4.44
N VAL A 51 -7.45 8.81 -5.34
CA VAL A 51 -6.22 9.59 -5.51
C VAL A 51 -6.49 11.09 -5.51
N CYS A 52 -5.57 11.87 -4.96
CA CYS A 52 -5.59 13.33 -4.95
C CYS A 52 -4.29 13.87 -5.54
N LYS A 53 -4.40 14.95 -6.32
CA LYS A 53 -3.22 15.65 -6.82
C LYS A 53 -2.71 16.63 -5.76
N ARG A 54 -1.42 16.60 -5.44
CA ARG A 54 -0.76 17.55 -4.53
C ARG A 54 0.67 17.78 -4.99
N ASN A 55 1.07 19.05 -5.11
CA ASN A 55 2.41 19.45 -5.56
C ASN A 55 2.85 18.76 -6.86
N GLY A 56 1.93 18.61 -7.82
CA GLY A 56 2.19 17.96 -9.11
C GLY A 56 2.11 16.43 -9.11
N TYR A 57 2.03 15.77 -7.95
CA TYR A 57 2.02 14.31 -7.86
C TYR A 57 0.68 13.75 -7.39
N TRP A 58 0.41 12.48 -7.71
CA TRP A 58 -0.77 11.76 -7.25
C TRP A 58 -0.48 11.02 -5.95
N PHE A 59 -1.28 11.26 -4.92
CA PHE A 59 -1.22 10.55 -3.64
C PHE A 59 -2.51 9.77 -3.41
N THR A 60 -2.42 8.60 -2.76
CA THR A 60 -3.61 7.81 -2.41
C THR A 60 -3.92 7.83 -0.92
N THR A 61 -5.20 7.70 -0.59
CA THR A 61 -5.66 7.32 0.76
C THR A 61 -5.61 5.82 1.01
N ASP A 62 -5.69 5.02 -0.06
CA ASP A 62 -5.82 3.56 -0.05
C ASP A 62 -4.46 2.86 -0.08
N ASN A 63 -3.57 3.25 0.84
CA ASN A 63 -2.15 2.89 0.83
C ASN A 63 -1.90 1.37 0.79
N LYS A 64 -2.75 0.55 1.43
CA LYS A 64 -2.62 -0.93 1.39
C LYS A 64 -2.87 -1.51 0.01
N ARG A 65 -3.90 -1.02 -0.69
CA ARG A 65 -4.23 -1.48 -2.06
C ARG A 65 -3.18 -1.04 -3.05
N LEU A 66 -2.72 0.21 -2.93
CA LEU A 66 -1.62 0.69 -3.78
C LEU A 66 -0.37 -0.18 -3.62
N TRP A 67 -0.04 -0.62 -2.39
CA TRP A 67 1.08 -1.53 -2.19
C TRP A 67 0.90 -2.83 -2.99
N VAL A 68 -0.29 -3.45 -2.93
CA VAL A 68 -0.60 -4.66 -3.72
C VAL A 68 -0.45 -4.39 -5.22
N PHE A 69 -1.04 -3.32 -5.73
CA PHE A 69 -0.94 -2.97 -7.15
C PHE A 69 0.49 -2.69 -7.61
N GLN A 70 1.31 -1.99 -6.83
CA GLN A 70 2.71 -1.75 -7.16
C GLN A 70 3.52 -3.06 -7.18
N GLN A 71 3.24 -3.99 -6.26
CA GLN A 71 3.91 -5.30 -6.27
C GLN A 71 3.46 -6.17 -7.45
N ALA A 72 2.19 -6.07 -7.84
CA ALA A 72 1.64 -6.73 -9.03
C ALA A 72 2.23 -6.14 -10.32
N GLU A 73 2.36 -4.81 -10.43
CA GLU A 73 3.00 -4.13 -11.57
C GLU A 73 4.46 -4.58 -11.75
N LYS A 74 5.23 -4.64 -10.67
CA LYS A 74 6.63 -5.12 -10.69
C LYS A 74 6.80 -6.57 -11.17
N ARG A 75 5.71 -7.34 -11.18
CA ARG A 75 5.67 -8.74 -11.62
C ARG A 75 4.89 -8.91 -12.93
N GLY A 76 4.62 -7.81 -13.63
CA GLY A 76 3.98 -7.82 -14.96
C GLY A 76 2.48 -8.17 -14.94
N LYS A 77 1.81 -8.14 -13.78
CA LYS A 77 0.38 -8.49 -13.68
C LYS A 77 -0.55 -7.34 -14.04
N CYS A 78 -0.09 -6.11 -13.96
CA CYS A 78 -0.84 -4.95 -14.45
C CYS A 78 0.12 -3.84 -14.89
N SER A 79 -0.33 -3.00 -15.82
CA SER A 79 0.41 -1.82 -16.28
C SER A 79 -0.26 -0.52 -15.87
N LYS A 80 -1.60 -0.52 -15.80
CA LYS A 80 -2.43 0.60 -15.35
C LYS A 80 -3.58 0.07 -14.50
N ILE A 81 -4.05 0.89 -13.57
CA ILE A 81 -5.22 0.61 -12.74
C ILE A 81 -6.22 1.74 -12.86
N TYR A 82 -7.50 1.41 -12.71
CA TYR A 82 -8.57 2.41 -12.66
C TYR A 82 -8.58 3.09 -11.30
N VAL A 83 -8.57 4.42 -11.29
CA VAL A 83 -8.52 5.24 -10.07
C VAL A 83 -9.60 6.31 -10.08
N ARG A 84 -10.07 6.66 -8.88
CA ARG A 84 -11.01 7.75 -8.64
C ARG A 84 -10.28 8.97 -8.11
N SER A 85 -10.29 10.08 -8.85
CA SER A 85 -9.75 11.34 -8.34
C SER A 85 -10.70 11.99 -7.33
N THR A 86 -10.15 12.35 -6.17
CA THR A 86 -10.77 13.13 -5.10
C THR A 86 -10.12 14.51 -4.99
N SER A 87 -10.79 15.44 -4.30
CA SER A 87 -10.36 16.83 -4.17
C SER A 87 -9.17 17.02 -3.22
N CYS A 88 -9.13 16.29 -2.10
CA CYS A 88 -8.09 16.42 -1.09
C CYS A 88 -7.87 15.11 -0.30
N ILE A 89 -6.75 15.06 0.42
CA ILE A 89 -6.48 14.09 1.49
C ILE A 89 -6.35 14.89 2.78
N TYR A 90 -7.03 14.46 3.83
CA TYR A 90 -6.91 15.09 5.15
C TYR A 90 -5.45 15.11 5.61
N GLY A 91 -4.95 16.29 6.02
CA GLY A 91 -3.55 16.49 6.40
C GLY A 91 -3.05 15.49 7.45
N ARG A 92 -3.89 15.13 8.44
CA ARG A 92 -3.57 14.13 9.46
C ARG A 92 -3.30 12.72 8.91
N LYS A 93 -3.79 12.39 7.71
CA LYS A 93 -3.54 11.11 7.02
C LYS A 93 -2.28 11.14 6.13
N PHE A 94 -1.60 12.28 6.08
CA PHE A 94 -0.40 12.49 5.29
C PHE A 94 0.84 12.46 6.20
N THR A 95 1.42 11.28 6.37
CA THR A 95 2.56 11.03 7.29
C THR A 95 3.86 10.68 6.58
N THR A 96 3.84 10.56 5.25
CA THR A 96 5.04 10.23 4.48
C THR A 96 6.15 11.28 4.65
N LYS A 97 7.39 10.80 4.81
CA LYS A 97 8.62 11.62 4.91
C LYS A 97 9.54 11.46 3.70
N ASN A 98 9.18 10.61 2.75
CA ASN A 98 9.98 10.23 1.58
C ASN A 98 9.25 10.55 0.27
N ASP A 99 8.44 11.60 0.29
CA ASP A 99 7.56 12.00 -0.80
C ASP A 99 6.60 10.90 -1.28
N GLY A 100 6.31 9.92 -0.43
CA GLY A 100 5.41 8.81 -0.74
C GLY A 100 5.96 7.80 -1.73
N LEU A 101 7.28 7.76 -1.94
CA LEU A 101 7.93 6.84 -2.89
C LEU A 101 7.99 5.40 -2.38
N ASN A 102 8.01 5.21 -1.07
CA ASN A 102 7.98 3.89 -0.46
C ASN A 102 7.21 3.93 0.87
N VAL A 103 6.76 2.75 1.32
CA VAL A 103 5.99 2.58 2.54
C VAL A 103 6.49 1.38 3.33
N ARG A 104 6.58 1.51 4.65
CA ARG A 104 6.92 0.41 5.55
C ARG A 104 5.66 -0.40 5.85
N VAL A 105 5.67 -1.70 5.55
CA VAL A 105 4.61 -2.61 6.01
C VAL A 105 4.92 -3.03 7.45
N ARG A 106 3.95 -2.86 8.35
CA ARG A 106 4.01 -3.28 9.75
C ARG A 106 3.43 -4.68 9.88
N GLY A 107 4.22 -5.62 10.42
CA GLY A 107 3.86 -7.03 10.55
C GLY A 107 4.21 -7.86 9.29
N ASP A 108 3.90 -9.15 9.33
CA ASP A 108 4.04 -10.04 8.16
C ASP A 108 2.90 -9.79 7.16
N PRO A 109 3.19 -9.38 5.92
CA PRO A 109 2.18 -9.25 4.86
C PRO A 109 1.42 -10.55 4.55
N GLY A 110 1.92 -11.72 4.95
CA GLY A 110 1.39 -13.02 4.52
C GLY A 110 1.78 -13.34 3.07
N GLY A 111 1.26 -14.44 2.54
CA GLY A 111 1.53 -14.91 1.17
C GLY A 111 2.94 -15.50 0.99
N SER A 112 3.06 -16.62 0.30
CA SER A 112 4.34 -17.31 0.07
C SER A 112 4.87 -17.20 -1.36
N ILE A 113 4.01 -16.91 -2.33
CA ILE A 113 4.35 -16.96 -3.76
C ILE A 113 5.09 -15.68 -4.14
N TRP A 114 4.54 -14.52 -3.79
CA TRP A 114 5.12 -13.21 -4.14
C TRP A 114 6.53 -13.02 -3.55
N ARG A 115 6.82 -13.63 -2.40
CA ARG A 115 8.14 -13.63 -1.76
C ARG A 115 9.19 -14.40 -2.55
N ARG A 116 8.77 -15.45 -3.28
CA ARG A 116 9.66 -16.33 -4.06
C ARG A 116 9.78 -15.91 -5.52
N MET A 117 8.85 -15.10 -6.02
CA MET A 117 8.88 -14.60 -7.39
C MET A 117 9.88 -13.45 -7.55
N SER A 118 10.71 -13.54 -8.60
CA SER A 118 11.56 -12.45 -9.07
C SER A 118 10.72 -11.34 -9.72
N PHE A 119 11.27 -10.12 -9.74
CA PHE A 119 10.70 -9.01 -10.47
C PHE A 119 10.93 -9.20 -11.97
N THR A 120 9.91 -8.90 -12.78
CA THR A 120 10.07 -8.90 -14.23
C THR A 120 10.67 -7.55 -14.62
N ASN A 121 11.99 -7.51 -14.84
CA ASN A 121 12.61 -6.36 -15.48
C ASN A 121 12.02 -6.24 -16.89
N SER A 122 11.25 -5.17 -17.12
CA SER A 122 10.54 -4.88 -18.37
C SER A 122 11.48 -4.57 -19.56
N ASN A 123 12.77 -4.89 -19.44
CA ASN A 123 13.81 -4.69 -20.45
C ASN A 123 14.43 -6.02 -20.94
N SER A 124 13.91 -7.18 -20.53
CA SER A 124 14.45 -8.49 -20.96
C SER A 124 13.40 -9.34 -21.66
N GLU A 125 12.81 -8.83 -22.74
CA GLU A 125 12.03 -9.66 -23.67
C GLU A 125 12.92 -10.56 -24.56
N GLU A 126 14.25 -10.40 -24.54
CA GLU A 126 15.13 -11.14 -25.46
C GLU A 126 15.70 -12.47 -24.89
N THR A 127 15.59 -12.72 -23.58
CA THR A 127 16.27 -13.87 -22.95
C THR A 127 15.35 -15.05 -22.61
N ALA A 128 14.03 -14.83 -22.47
CA ALA A 128 13.10 -15.88 -22.01
C ALA A 128 12.85 -17.01 -23.03
N VAL A 129 12.99 -16.73 -24.33
CA VAL A 129 12.86 -17.75 -25.39
C VAL A 129 14.07 -18.67 -25.51
N LYS A 130 15.26 -18.27 -25.03
CA LYS A 130 16.45 -19.13 -25.06
C LYS A 130 16.44 -20.20 -23.96
N THR A 131 15.84 -19.92 -22.80
CA THR A 131 15.79 -20.88 -21.69
C THR A 131 14.77 -22.00 -21.94
N LEU A 132 13.62 -21.72 -22.56
CA LEU A 132 12.65 -22.77 -22.89
C LEU A 132 13.09 -23.62 -24.10
N ALA A 133 13.70 -23.04 -25.12
CA ALA A 133 14.22 -23.80 -26.27
C ALA A 133 15.34 -24.78 -25.89
N SER A 134 16.15 -24.46 -24.87
CA SER A 134 17.21 -25.34 -24.37
C SER A 134 16.69 -26.59 -23.65
N ILE A 135 15.45 -26.57 -23.13
CA ILE A 135 14.87 -27.73 -22.42
C ILE A 135 14.26 -28.72 -23.41
N TYR A 136 13.82 -28.26 -24.58
CA TYR A 136 13.16 -29.09 -25.60
C TYR A 136 14.06 -29.54 -26.75
N THR A 137 15.34 -29.14 -26.78
CA THR A 137 16.29 -29.55 -27.84
C THR A 137 17.36 -30.50 -27.30
N ARG A 138 16.95 -31.63 -26.71
CA ARG A 138 17.82 -32.79 -26.52
C ARG A 138 17.43 -33.86 -27.56
N PRO A 139 18.30 -34.20 -28.53
CA PRO A 139 18.00 -35.28 -29.45
C PRO A 139 18.02 -36.64 -28.74
N PRO A 140 17.16 -37.60 -29.14
CA PRO A 140 17.18 -38.95 -28.59
C PRO A 140 18.42 -39.70 -29.11
N SER A 141 19.39 -40.02 -28.25
CA SER A 141 20.46 -40.96 -28.61
C SER A 141 19.98 -42.39 -28.38
N ILE A 142 19.87 -43.12 -29.47
CA ILE A 142 19.53 -44.53 -29.56
C ILE A 142 20.69 -45.40 -29.01
N ALA A 143 20.30 -46.37 -28.18
CA ALA A 143 20.83 -47.71 -27.92
C ALA A 143 22.35 -47.98 -27.83
N ASN A 144 22.76 -48.58 -26.71
CA ASN A 144 23.28 -49.95 -26.56
C ASN A 144 23.59 -50.13 -25.05
N GLY A 145 22.91 -50.98 -24.27
CA GLY A 145 22.93 -52.43 -24.37
C GLY A 145 24.03 -52.97 -23.45
N ILE A 146 23.75 -53.16 -22.15
CA ILE A 146 24.46 -54.10 -21.25
C ILE A 146 23.48 -54.55 -20.16
N VAL A 147 23.32 -55.87 -20.10
CA VAL A 147 22.62 -56.68 -19.11
C VAL A 147 23.39 -56.68 -17.80
N HIS A 148 22.74 -56.53 -16.65
CA HIS A 148 23.08 -57.23 -15.41
C HIS A 148 21.91 -57.26 -14.40
N GLN A 149 21.89 -58.34 -13.63
CA GLN A 149 20.79 -58.92 -12.89
C GLN A 149 20.54 -58.30 -11.50
N HIS A 150 19.32 -58.52 -10.99
CA HIS A 150 18.90 -58.71 -9.59
C HIS A 150 19.41 -57.76 -8.50
N ARG A 151 18.46 -57.08 -7.83
CA ARG A 151 17.98 -57.48 -6.49
C ARG A 151 16.74 -56.69 -6.07
N ASN A 152 15.82 -57.42 -5.43
CA ASN A 152 14.64 -56.93 -4.73
C ASN A 152 15.04 -55.96 -3.62
N ASN A 153 14.20 -54.95 -3.37
CA ASN A 153 13.90 -54.47 -2.02
C ASN A 153 12.60 -53.67 -2.03
N ASP A 154 11.77 -54.03 -1.07
CA ASP A 154 10.47 -53.47 -0.72
C ASP A 154 10.56 -51.99 -0.33
N HIS A 155 9.54 -51.19 -0.65
CA HIS A 155 8.76 -50.41 0.34
C HIS A 155 7.76 -49.42 -0.31
N ALA A 156 6.56 -49.42 0.29
CA ALA A 156 5.60 -48.32 0.42
C ALA A 156 4.99 -47.71 -0.86
N GLY A 157 3.86 -48.28 -1.28
CA GLY A 157 2.89 -47.61 -2.13
C GLY A 157 2.21 -46.45 -1.39
N ILE A 158 2.47 -45.21 -1.83
CA ILE A 158 1.65 -44.06 -1.50
C ILE A 158 0.62 -43.89 -2.62
N ARG A 159 -0.60 -44.33 -2.32
CA ARG A 159 -1.80 -44.17 -3.12
C ARG A 159 -2.26 -42.71 -3.02
N TYR A 160 -1.98 -41.91 -4.05
CA TYR A 160 -2.60 -40.60 -4.17
C TYR A 160 -4.10 -40.79 -4.45
N LYS A 161 -4.92 -40.41 -3.46
CA LYS A 161 -6.36 -40.24 -3.65
C LYS A 161 -6.55 -38.93 -4.41
N ASN A 162 -7.00 -39.04 -5.66
CA ASN A 162 -7.57 -37.91 -6.39
C ASN A 162 -8.85 -37.52 -5.66
N HIS A 163 -8.81 -36.40 -4.95
CA HIS A 163 -10.00 -35.73 -4.47
C HIS A 163 -10.30 -34.62 -5.49
N GLU A 164 -11.14 -34.96 -6.48
CA GLU A 164 -11.98 -33.97 -7.13
C GLU A 164 -12.76 -33.29 -6.00
N ASN A 165 -12.49 -32.01 -5.78
CA ASN A 165 -13.34 -31.14 -4.99
C ASN A 165 -13.68 -29.98 -5.89
N ASP A 166 -14.97 -29.90 -6.17
CA ASP A 166 -15.65 -28.81 -6.83
C ASP A 166 -15.12 -27.47 -6.34
N VAL A 167 -14.54 -26.71 -7.27
CA VAL A 167 -14.18 -25.32 -7.06
C VAL A 167 -15.48 -24.53 -7.05
N GLU A 168 -16.16 -24.49 -5.90
CA GLU A 168 -17.02 -23.36 -5.58
C GLU A 168 -16.12 -22.12 -5.54
N ILE A 169 -16.09 -21.41 -6.67
CA ILE A 169 -15.52 -20.08 -6.83
C ILE A 169 -16.32 -19.16 -5.90
N THR A 170 -15.97 -19.17 -4.62
CA THR A 170 -16.36 -18.14 -3.69
C THR A 170 -15.60 -16.90 -4.14
N ASN A 171 -16.33 -16.02 -4.84
CA ASN A 171 -16.04 -14.60 -4.96
C ASN A 171 -15.71 -14.08 -3.55
N ARG A 172 -14.45 -14.17 -3.13
CA ARG A 172 -13.98 -13.64 -1.85
C ARG A 172 -14.17 -12.14 -1.92
N CYS A 173 -15.24 -11.72 -1.26
CA CYS A 173 -15.67 -10.38 -0.91
C CYS A 173 -14.57 -9.31 -1.01
N LEU A 174 -14.34 -8.84 -2.23
CA LEU A 174 -13.64 -7.58 -2.51
C LEU A 174 -14.61 -6.39 -2.38
N MET A 175 -15.82 -6.61 -1.88
CA MET A 175 -16.86 -5.59 -1.81
C MET A 175 -16.81 -4.85 -0.47
N SER A 176 -16.87 -3.51 -0.58
CA SER A 176 -17.15 -2.52 0.47
C SER A 176 -16.05 -2.11 1.46
N ASP A 177 -15.08 -1.28 1.02
CA ASP A 177 -14.52 -0.22 1.90
C ASP A 177 -15.14 1.14 1.53
N LEU A 178 -16.46 1.21 1.51
CA LEU A 178 -17.20 2.47 1.44
C LEU A 178 -17.88 2.81 2.77
N VAL A 179 -17.27 2.53 3.92
CA VAL A 179 -17.77 3.09 5.19
C VAL A 179 -16.61 3.39 6.16
N LEU A 180 -16.35 4.68 6.35
CA LEU A 180 -15.82 5.34 7.56
C LEU A 180 -14.85 4.53 8.45
N ASP A 181 -13.54 4.67 8.18
CA ASP A 181 -12.52 4.58 9.23
C ASP A 181 -12.94 5.54 10.36
N LYS A 182 -13.52 5.01 11.44
CA LYS A 182 -13.71 5.73 12.69
C LYS A 182 -12.32 6.24 13.15
N PRO A 183 -12.20 7.48 13.65
CA PRO A 183 -10.96 7.91 14.27
C PRO A 183 -10.69 7.03 15.49
N ASP A 184 -9.47 6.51 15.58
CA ASP A 184 -8.95 5.89 16.79
C ASP A 184 -9.07 6.93 17.93
N LEU A 185 -10.04 6.72 18.80
CA LEU A 185 -10.32 7.52 20.00
C LEU A 185 -9.76 6.71 21.18
N GLU A 186 -8.45 6.79 21.36
CA GLU A 186 -7.79 6.49 22.62
C GLU A 186 -6.86 7.66 22.91
N GLN A 187 -7.26 8.53 23.85
CA GLN A 187 -6.47 8.98 24.99
C GLN A 187 -7.12 10.19 25.68
N ASP A 188 -7.34 9.99 26.99
CA ASP A 188 -7.17 10.96 28.06
C ASP A 188 -8.18 12.11 28.14
N VAL A 189 -9.35 11.82 28.71
CA VAL A 189 -10.09 12.81 29.51
C VAL A 189 -9.46 12.84 30.91
N GLU A 190 -8.42 13.64 31.08
CA GLU A 190 -8.08 14.17 32.40
C GLU A 190 -9.25 15.05 32.86
N GLU A 191 -9.82 14.69 34.01
CA GLU A 191 -10.77 15.50 34.76
C GLU A 191 -10.11 16.82 35.18
N MET A 192 -10.31 17.87 34.38
CA MET A 192 -9.97 19.23 34.77
C MET A 192 -11.17 19.82 35.52
N SER A 193 -11.18 19.66 36.85
CA SER A 193 -12.10 20.38 37.74
C SER A 193 -11.81 21.87 37.64
N ILE A 194 -12.75 22.63 37.07
CA ILE A 194 -12.70 24.09 37.07
C ILE A 194 -13.52 24.57 38.26
N ASP A 195 -12.81 25.14 39.22
CA ASP A 195 -13.32 25.77 40.44
C ASP A 195 -14.21 26.98 40.07
N SER A 196 -15.50 26.87 40.34
CA SER A 196 -16.49 27.92 40.11
C SER A 196 -16.55 28.82 41.35
N GLY A 197 -15.87 29.96 41.30
CA GLY A 197 -15.90 30.88 42.43
C GLY A 197 -15.20 32.22 42.24
N SER A 198 -15.58 33.01 41.22
CA SER A 198 -15.31 34.45 41.31
C SER A 198 -16.32 35.26 40.52
N GLN A 199 -17.17 35.97 41.26
CA GLN A 199 -18.04 37.03 40.78
C GLN A 199 -17.18 38.21 40.33
N PHE A 200 -17.33 38.65 39.09
CA PHE A 200 -16.89 40.00 38.72
C PHE A 200 -17.99 40.72 37.96
N SER A 201 -18.38 41.85 38.55
CA SER A 201 -19.50 42.69 38.20
C SER A 201 -19.29 43.38 36.85
N ILE A 202 -20.37 43.44 36.08
CA ILE A 202 -20.51 44.25 34.87
C ILE A 202 -20.60 45.71 35.29
N GLN A 203 -19.69 46.55 34.79
CA GLN A 203 -19.91 47.99 34.67
C GLN A 203 -19.79 48.34 33.20
N ASN A 204 -20.92 48.76 32.64
CA ASN A 204 -21.00 49.49 31.38
C ASN A 204 -20.53 50.91 31.67
N ASP A 205 -19.59 51.42 30.88
CA ASP A 205 -19.45 52.85 30.68
C ASP A 205 -19.23 53.12 29.19
N SER A 206 -20.00 54.11 28.75
CA SER A 206 -20.15 54.58 27.39
C SER A 206 -19.04 55.56 27.02
N ASP A 207 -18.99 55.82 25.71
CA ASP A 207 -18.63 57.09 25.07
C ASP A 207 -17.21 57.32 24.54
N SER A 208 -17.24 57.72 23.26
CA SER A 208 -16.45 58.76 22.60
C SER A 208 -15.07 58.43 22.04
N GLU A 209 -15.04 58.43 20.70
CA GLU A 209 -14.17 59.24 19.83
C GLU A 209 -12.73 59.51 20.28
N ASN A 210 -11.76 59.06 19.47
CA ASN A 210 -10.86 60.00 18.80
C ASN A 210 -9.94 59.33 17.76
N GLU A 211 -9.77 60.07 16.67
CA GLU A 211 -8.74 59.86 15.64
C GLU A 211 -7.32 60.08 16.19
N ASN A 212 -6.34 59.35 15.65
CA ASN A 212 -5.05 59.85 15.13
C ASN A 212 -4.12 58.65 14.88
N LEU A 213 -3.62 58.43 13.66
CA LEU A 213 -2.46 59.08 13.02
C LEU A 213 -1.11 58.71 13.67
N PHE A 214 -0.14 58.41 12.80
CA PHE A 214 1.27 58.01 13.05
C PHE A 214 1.48 56.52 13.36
N GLY A 215 2.26 55.73 12.60
CA GLY A 215 3.39 56.07 11.74
C GLY A 215 4.69 55.83 12.53
N THR A 216 5.14 54.59 12.61
CA THR A 216 6.41 54.26 13.28
C THR A 216 7.26 53.36 12.38
N GLN A 217 8.29 53.97 11.80
CA GLN A 217 9.39 53.32 11.10
C GLN A 217 10.21 52.49 12.08
N PHE A 218 10.51 51.25 11.71
CA PHE A 218 11.55 50.44 12.34
C PHE A 218 12.95 50.96 11.94
N LYS A 219 13.69 51.49 12.91
CA LYS A 219 15.16 51.67 12.82
C LYS A 219 15.83 50.46 13.45
N TYR A 220 16.57 49.69 12.65
CA TYR A 220 17.58 48.77 13.14
C TYR A 220 18.94 49.47 13.10
N SER A 221 19.64 49.51 14.23
CA SER A 221 21.01 50.01 14.33
C SER A 221 21.82 49.17 15.32
N GLY A 222 22.89 48.54 14.80
CA GLY A 222 24.15 48.15 15.49
C GLY A 222 24.04 47.07 16.57
N SER A 223 25.05 46.29 16.93
CA SER A 223 26.48 46.20 16.61
C SER A 223 26.88 44.82 17.17
N GLY A 224 27.65 43.94 16.52
CA GLY A 224 29.07 44.14 16.26
C GLY A 224 29.90 43.99 17.54
N VAL A 225 30.15 42.76 18.02
CA VAL A 225 31.20 42.45 19.00
C VAL A 225 32.07 41.35 18.43
N SER A 226 33.26 41.74 17.96
CA SER A 226 34.37 40.86 17.62
C SER A 226 35.43 40.93 18.71
N GLN A 227 35.89 39.73 19.06
CA GLN A 227 37.15 39.30 19.67
C GLN A 227 38.28 40.34 19.79
N GLN A 228 38.91 40.38 20.97
CA GLN A 228 40.29 39.94 21.22
C GLN A 228 40.56 39.82 22.71
#